data_AF-A0A2V8AYR6-F1
#
_entry.id   AF-A0A2V8AYR6-F1
#
_cell.length_a   1.000
_cell.length_b   1.000
_cell.length_c   1.000
_cell.angle_alpha   90.00
_cell.angle_beta   90.00
_cell.angle_gamma   90.00
#
_symmetry.space_group_name_H-M   'P 1'
#
loop_
_entity.id
_entity.type
_entity.pdbx_description
1 polymer ?
#
loop_
_entity_poly.entity_id
_entity_poly.type
_entity_poly.pdbx_seq_one_letter_code
_entity_poly.pdbx_strand_id
1 'polypeptide(L)'
;MADNQRIDDLRRRIQKDPASIAFAQLAEELRRAGQCQEAVDTCRAGLSIHPGYLSARVTLGRALIELNQLDDALAELQLVLRSAPENLAAIRGIAEIHHRHGQLGEALHQYRNALTLARNDPDLERTVNELSREIEPQKPAAPTDGLSFAQMQQELLKHAPPPVPESSPAAPAQASDPPPVVPRVAAPPATTEIEPESPTEAAVDQAAPAASSEPEATQAGAAPEVQSVENPTHERALHSVAALEQWLDAIHVARTDERP
;
A
#
# COMPACT_ATOMS: atom_id res chain seq x y z
N MET A 1 -5.02 -35.03 6.97
CA MET A 1 -5.29 -35.60 8.32
C MET A 1 -4.59 -34.82 9.43
N ALA A 2 -3.38 -34.30 9.22
CA ALA A 2 -2.68 -33.48 10.22
C ALA A 2 -3.45 -32.18 10.56
N ASP A 3 -4.07 -31.53 9.58
CA ASP A 3 -4.80 -30.27 9.77
C ASP A 3 -6.01 -30.44 10.72
N ASN A 4 -6.76 -31.53 10.57
CA ASN A 4 -7.88 -31.85 11.47
C ASN A 4 -7.42 -32.11 12.91
N GLN A 5 -6.29 -32.79 13.10
CA GLN A 5 -5.74 -33.01 14.44
C GLN A 5 -5.34 -31.69 15.10
N ARG A 6 -4.74 -30.77 14.33
CA ARG A 6 -4.34 -29.45 14.83
C ARG A 6 -5.56 -28.60 15.22
N ILE A 7 -6.61 -28.61 14.41
CA ILE A 7 -7.89 -27.94 14.68
C ILE A 7 -8.49 -28.48 15.98
N ASP A 8 -8.53 -29.80 16.16
CA ASP A 8 -9.11 -30.42 17.36
C ASP A 8 -8.31 -30.08 18.64
N ASP A 9 -6.98 -30.05 18.56
CA ASP A 9 -6.13 -29.63 19.67
C ASP A 9 -6.38 -28.16 20.06
N LEU A 10 -6.51 -27.29 19.07
CA LEU A 10 -6.79 -25.87 19.29
C LEU A 10 -8.19 -25.64 19.86
N ARG A 11 -9.21 -26.38 19.38
CA ARG A 11 -10.56 -26.36 19.96
C ARG A 11 -10.55 -26.78 21.43
N ARG A 12 -9.85 -27.87 21.77
CA ARG A 12 -9.70 -28.31 23.17
C ARG A 12 -9.02 -27.26 24.04
N ARG A 13 -8.04 -26.52 23.50
CA ARG A 13 -7.34 -25.45 24.22
C ARG A 13 -8.28 -24.29 24.52
N ILE A 14 -9.05 -23.83 23.54
CA ILE A 14 -10.02 -22.73 23.70
C ILE A 14 -11.17 -23.14 24.62
N GLN A 15 -11.59 -24.41 24.60
CA GLN A 15 -12.61 -24.90 25.52
C GLN A 15 -12.15 -24.86 26.98
N LYS A 16 -10.86 -25.12 27.24
CA LYS A 16 -10.26 -25.02 28.58
C LYS A 16 -10.01 -23.57 29.00
N ASP A 17 -9.66 -22.72 28.05
CA ASP A 17 -9.39 -21.30 28.26
C ASP A 17 -10.04 -20.47 27.14
N PRO A 18 -11.31 -20.05 27.33
CA PRO A 18 -12.05 -19.27 26.32
C PRO A 18 -11.44 -17.90 26.03
N ALA A 19 -10.66 -17.37 26.98
CA ALA A 19 -9.94 -16.11 26.82
C ALA A 19 -8.58 -16.29 26.15
N SER A 20 -8.22 -17.49 25.68
CA SER A 20 -6.93 -17.73 25.04
C SER A 20 -6.86 -17.10 23.65
N ILE A 21 -5.77 -16.41 23.32
CA ILE A 21 -5.48 -15.91 21.96
C ILE A 21 -5.30 -17.04 20.91
N ALA A 22 -5.34 -18.30 21.33
CA ALA A 22 -5.31 -19.48 20.48
C ALA A 22 -6.46 -19.52 19.46
N PHE A 23 -7.55 -18.77 19.67
CA PHE A 23 -8.65 -18.64 18.71
C PHE A 23 -8.18 -18.16 17.32
N ALA A 24 -7.17 -17.30 17.25
CA ALA A 24 -6.68 -16.82 15.95
C ALA A 24 -5.93 -17.91 15.19
N GLN A 25 -5.22 -18.78 15.90
CA GLN A 25 -4.57 -19.95 15.30
C GLN A 25 -5.64 -20.94 14.82
N LEU A 26 -6.68 -21.18 15.62
CA LEU A 26 -7.80 -22.03 15.20
C LEU A 26 -8.47 -21.49 13.94
N ALA A 27 -8.80 -20.19 13.92
CA ALA A 27 -9.44 -19.57 12.77
C ALA A 27 -8.57 -19.64 11.50
N GLU A 28 -7.26 -19.47 11.61
CA GLU A 28 -6.36 -19.59 10.45
C GLU A 28 -6.30 -21.03 9.91
N GLU A 29 -6.28 -22.04 10.78
CA GLU A 29 -6.32 -23.44 10.35
C GLU A 29 -7.69 -23.82 9.75
N LEU A 30 -8.79 -23.35 10.35
CA LEU A 30 -10.14 -23.52 9.79
C LEU A 30 -10.27 -22.90 8.40
N ARG A 31 -9.73 -21.69 8.21
CA ARG A 31 -9.70 -21.01 6.91
C ARG A 31 -8.90 -21.82 5.89
N ARG A 32 -7.71 -22.33 6.26
CA ARG A 32 -6.89 -23.20 5.39
C ARG A 32 -7.59 -24.51 5.02
N ALA A 33 -8.40 -25.05 5.93
CA ALA A 33 -9.24 -26.22 5.67
C ALA A 33 -10.48 -25.93 4.81
N GLY A 34 -10.69 -24.69 4.36
CA GLY A 34 -11.86 -24.26 3.60
C GLY A 34 -13.13 -24.07 4.44
N GLN A 35 -13.02 -24.19 5.77
CA GLN A 35 -14.11 -23.95 6.71
C GLN A 35 -14.22 -22.45 7.06
N CYS A 36 -14.32 -21.60 6.03
CA CYS A 36 -14.19 -20.16 6.17
C CYS A 36 -15.27 -19.55 7.08
N GLN A 37 -16.51 -20.07 7.06
CA GLN A 37 -17.58 -19.60 7.95
C GLN A 37 -17.24 -19.85 9.43
N GLU A 38 -16.73 -21.05 9.75
CA GLU A 38 -16.34 -21.38 11.11
C GLU A 38 -15.14 -20.55 11.58
N ALA A 39 -14.22 -20.22 10.66
CA ALA A 39 -13.12 -19.30 10.92
C ALA A 39 -13.63 -17.88 11.26
N VAL A 40 -14.63 -17.37 10.53
CA VAL A 40 -15.27 -16.08 10.82
C VAL A 40 -15.88 -16.08 12.22
N ASP A 41 -16.67 -17.11 12.55
CA ASP A 41 -17.35 -17.20 13.85
C ASP A 41 -16.34 -17.30 15.00
N THR A 42 -15.27 -18.09 14.82
CA THR A 42 -14.18 -18.22 15.79
C THR A 42 -13.44 -16.89 15.99
N CYS A 43 -13.14 -16.17 14.91
CA CYS A 43 -12.51 -14.85 14.98
C CYS A 43 -13.40 -13.83 15.70
N ARG A 44 -14.70 -13.76 15.36
CA ARG A 44 -15.65 -12.81 15.99
C ARG A 44 -15.78 -13.09 17.48
N ALA A 45 -15.91 -14.36 17.87
CA ALA A 45 -15.97 -14.75 19.28
C ALA A 45 -14.70 -14.34 20.03
N GLY A 46 -13.51 -14.65 19.51
CA GLY A 46 -12.27 -14.27 20.18
C GLY A 46 -11.98 -12.77 20.18
N LEU A 47 -12.33 -12.05 19.12
CA LEU A 47 -12.22 -10.58 19.04
C LEU A 47 -13.19 -9.85 19.98
N SER A 48 -14.30 -10.49 20.38
CA SER A 48 -15.17 -9.93 21.43
C SER A 48 -14.48 -9.87 22.80
N ILE A 49 -13.52 -10.76 23.04
CA ILE A 49 -12.69 -10.80 24.26
C ILE A 49 -11.41 -9.98 24.06
N HIS A 50 -10.80 -10.07 22.87
CA HIS A 50 -9.53 -9.43 22.50
C HIS A 50 -9.71 -8.45 21.33
N PRO A 51 -10.36 -7.29 21.51
CA PRO A 51 -10.73 -6.40 20.41
C PRO A 51 -9.53 -5.78 19.68
N GLY A 52 -8.37 -5.70 20.34
CA GLY A 52 -7.13 -5.17 19.78
C GLY A 52 -6.26 -6.19 19.04
N TYR A 53 -6.68 -7.46 18.91
CA TYR A 53 -5.83 -8.49 18.33
C TYR A 53 -5.78 -8.41 16.80
N LEU A 54 -4.88 -7.59 16.27
CA LEU A 54 -4.77 -7.26 14.85
C LEU A 54 -4.57 -8.49 13.95
N SER A 55 -3.76 -9.46 14.37
CA SER A 55 -3.55 -10.68 13.58
C SER A 55 -4.85 -11.47 13.37
N ALA A 56 -5.73 -11.50 14.36
CA ALA A 56 -7.04 -12.15 14.22
C ALA A 56 -7.98 -11.36 13.30
N ARG A 57 -7.92 -10.03 13.32
CA ARG A 57 -8.68 -9.19 12.36
C ARG A 57 -8.23 -9.41 10.92
N VAL A 58 -6.91 -9.60 10.69
CA VAL A 58 -6.40 -9.99 9.37
C VAL A 58 -6.94 -11.35 8.95
N THR A 59 -6.91 -12.35 9.83
CA THR A 59 -7.48 -13.69 9.55
C THR A 59 -8.98 -13.61 9.26
N LEU A 60 -9.73 -12.81 10.02
CA LEU A 60 -11.15 -12.54 9.78
C LEU A 60 -11.37 -11.93 8.40
N GLY A 61 -10.65 -10.87 8.05
CA GLY A 61 -10.74 -10.24 6.73
C GLY A 61 -10.45 -11.22 5.59
N ARG A 62 -9.44 -12.08 5.72
CA ARG A 62 -9.12 -13.11 4.72
C ARG A 62 -10.22 -14.17 4.59
N ALA A 63 -10.77 -14.64 5.70
CA ALA A 63 -11.88 -15.60 5.68
C ALA A 63 -13.14 -14.99 5.04
N LEU A 64 -13.42 -13.71 5.30
CA LEU A 64 -14.52 -12.96 4.67
C LEU A 64 -14.32 -12.78 3.16
N ILE A 65 -13.09 -12.51 2.71
CA ILE A 65 -12.76 -12.48 1.27
C ILE A 65 -13.09 -13.84 0.63
N GLU A 66 -12.68 -14.95 1.23
CA GLU A 66 -12.96 -16.30 0.71
C GLU A 66 -14.46 -16.59 0.63
N LEU A 67 -15.26 -16.05 1.55
CA LEU A 67 -16.72 -16.12 1.53
C LEU A 67 -17.39 -15.11 0.56
N ASN A 68 -16.61 -14.32 -0.18
CA ASN A 68 -17.11 -13.23 -1.03
C ASN A 68 -17.88 -12.13 -0.25
N GLN A 69 -17.64 -12.00 1.06
CA GLN A 69 -18.17 -10.94 1.92
C GLN A 69 -17.19 -9.76 1.94
N LEU A 70 -17.07 -9.11 0.79
CA LEU A 70 -15.97 -8.17 0.53
C LEU A 70 -16.06 -6.86 1.33
N ASP A 71 -17.27 -6.34 1.55
CA ASP A 71 -17.49 -5.09 2.32
C ASP A 71 -17.10 -5.25 3.80
N ASP A 72 -17.56 -6.34 4.43
CA ASP A 72 -17.19 -6.69 5.80
C ASP A 72 -15.69 -6.91 5.94
N ALA A 73 -15.08 -7.59 4.96
CA ALA A 73 -13.64 -7.81 4.94
C ALA A 73 -12.86 -6.49 4.88
N LEU A 74 -13.32 -5.55 4.03
CA LEU A 74 -12.70 -4.25 3.86
C LEU A 74 -12.73 -3.45 5.17
N ALA A 75 -13.87 -3.43 5.87
CA ALA A 75 -14.00 -2.74 7.16
C ALA A 75 -13.02 -3.28 8.22
N GLU A 76 -12.86 -4.60 8.31
CA GLU A 76 -11.95 -5.24 9.25
C GLU A 76 -10.48 -4.99 8.90
N LEU A 77 -10.11 -5.03 7.62
CA LEU A 77 -8.74 -4.76 7.19
C LEU A 77 -8.37 -3.28 7.32
N GLN A 78 -9.32 -2.36 7.11
CA GLN A 78 -9.10 -0.94 7.37
C GLN A 78 -8.85 -0.66 8.86
N LEU A 79 -9.53 -1.36 9.77
CA LEU A 79 -9.24 -1.29 11.21
C LEU A 79 -7.80 -1.70 11.52
N VAL A 80 -7.30 -2.75 10.83
CA VAL A 80 -5.90 -3.17 10.96
C VAL A 80 -4.95 -2.08 10.49
N LEU A 81 -5.19 -1.49 9.31
CA LEU A 81 -4.32 -0.43 8.78
C LEU A 81 -4.34 0.86 9.60
N ARG A 82 -5.45 1.18 10.27
CA ARG A 82 -5.49 2.30 11.22
C ARG A 82 -4.52 2.11 12.39
N SER A 83 -4.29 0.88 12.81
CA SER A 83 -3.42 0.55 13.95
C SER A 83 -1.99 0.19 13.52
N ALA A 84 -1.86 -0.46 12.36
CA ALA A 84 -0.61 -0.89 11.77
C ALA A 84 -0.62 -0.56 10.26
N PRO A 85 -0.24 0.67 9.87
CA PRO A 85 -0.31 1.14 8.49
C PRO A 85 0.52 0.32 7.50
N GLU A 86 1.61 -0.29 7.97
CA GLU A 86 2.53 -1.11 7.17
C GLU A 86 2.21 -2.61 7.22
N ASN A 87 1.01 -2.99 7.68
CA ASN A 87 0.62 -4.39 7.72
C ASN A 87 0.39 -4.93 6.30
N LEU A 88 1.41 -5.60 5.77
CA LEU A 88 1.42 -6.16 4.42
C LEU A 88 0.22 -7.06 4.12
N ALA A 89 -0.18 -7.90 5.08
CA ALA A 89 -1.30 -8.82 4.89
C ALA A 89 -2.64 -8.08 4.72
N ALA A 90 -2.85 -6.99 5.47
CA ALA A 90 -4.02 -6.15 5.33
C ALA A 90 -4.02 -5.33 4.03
N ILE A 91 -2.87 -4.76 3.63
CA ILE A 91 -2.74 -4.05 2.34
C ILE A 91 -3.06 -5.00 1.17
N ARG A 92 -2.50 -6.22 1.18
CA ARG A 92 -2.80 -7.24 0.16
C ARG A 92 -4.26 -7.64 0.15
N GLY A 93 -4.88 -7.81 1.32
CA GLY A 93 -6.30 -8.15 1.41
C GLY A 93 -7.21 -7.05 0.83
N ILE A 94 -6.91 -5.77 1.10
CA ILE A 94 -7.66 -4.65 0.52
C ILE A 94 -7.43 -4.55 -0.99
N ALA A 95 -6.20 -4.75 -1.46
CA ALA A 95 -5.90 -4.79 -2.90
C ALA A 95 -6.70 -5.88 -3.63
N GLU A 96 -6.80 -7.07 -3.03
CA GLU A 96 -7.61 -8.18 -3.56
C GLU A 96 -9.11 -7.85 -3.57
N ILE A 97 -9.60 -7.16 -2.53
CA ILE A 97 -10.99 -6.70 -2.49
C ILE A 97 -11.28 -5.72 -3.63
N HIS A 98 -10.40 -4.74 -3.87
CA HIS A 98 -10.55 -3.78 -4.97
C HIS A 98 -10.47 -4.48 -6.33
N HIS A 99 -9.57 -5.46 -6.47
CA HIS A 99 -9.45 -6.26 -7.68
C HIS A 99 -10.76 -6.99 -8.00
N ARG A 100 -11.37 -7.65 -7.01
CA ARG A 100 -12.65 -8.36 -7.17
C ARG A 100 -13.85 -7.43 -7.41
N HIS A 101 -13.78 -6.18 -6.96
CA HIS A 101 -14.76 -5.14 -7.30
C HIS A 101 -14.56 -4.52 -8.69
N GLY A 102 -13.54 -4.93 -9.45
CA GLY A 102 -13.19 -4.35 -10.74
C GLY A 102 -12.52 -2.97 -10.65
N GLN A 103 -12.12 -2.55 -9.45
CA GLN A 103 -11.43 -1.29 -9.20
C GLN A 103 -9.92 -1.47 -9.41
N LEU A 104 -9.54 -1.86 -10.63
CA LEU A 104 -8.17 -2.29 -10.95
C LEU A 104 -7.10 -1.23 -10.66
N GLY A 105 -7.43 0.06 -10.87
CA GLY A 105 -6.52 1.17 -10.59
C GLY A 105 -6.12 1.27 -9.11
N GLU A 106 -7.12 1.19 -8.22
CA GLU A 106 -6.91 1.22 -6.77
C GLU A 106 -6.21 -0.06 -6.29
N ALA A 107 -6.60 -1.22 -6.81
CA ALA A 107 -5.95 -2.49 -6.52
C ALA A 107 -4.46 -2.45 -6.87
N LEU A 108 -4.12 -1.94 -8.05
CA LEU A 108 -2.73 -1.79 -8.50
C LEU A 108 -1.94 -0.80 -7.64
N HIS A 109 -2.56 0.32 -7.22
CA HIS A 109 -1.92 1.25 -6.29
C HIS A 109 -1.56 0.56 -4.96
N GLN A 110 -2.50 -0.19 -4.38
CA GLN A 110 -2.29 -0.91 -3.13
C GLN A 110 -1.26 -2.03 -3.26
N TYR A 111 -1.27 -2.79 -4.36
CA TYR A 111 -0.27 -3.82 -4.60
C TYR A 111 1.13 -3.24 -4.83
N ARG A 112 1.26 -2.08 -5.48
CA ARG A 112 2.54 -1.36 -5.57
C ARG A 112 3.04 -0.91 -4.20
N ASN A 113 2.16 -0.40 -3.34
CA ASN A 113 2.51 -0.07 -1.96
C ASN A 113 3.03 -1.32 -1.22
N ALA A 114 2.32 -2.45 -1.32
CA ALA A 114 2.76 -3.72 -0.77
C ALA A 114 4.15 -4.15 -1.28
N LEU A 115 4.49 -3.93 -2.55
CA LEU A 115 5.83 -4.21 -3.09
C LEU A 115 6.92 -3.33 -2.49
N THR A 116 6.61 -2.08 -2.14
CA THR A 116 7.61 -1.21 -1.51
C THR A 116 8.03 -1.74 -0.13
N LEU A 117 7.10 -2.38 0.57
CA LEU A 117 7.31 -3.03 1.87
C LEU A 117 7.94 -4.42 1.72
N ALA A 118 7.53 -5.18 0.70
CA ALA A 118 8.04 -6.52 0.39
C ALA A 118 8.72 -6.56 -0.99
N ARG A 119 9.92 -5.98 -1.09
CA ARG A 119 10.66 -5.77 -2.35
C ARG A 119 11.11 -7.03 -3.10
N ASN A 120 10.81 -8.22 -2.59
CA ASN A 120 11.24 -9.49 -3.17
C ASN A 120 10.17 -10.57 -3.03
N ASP A 121 8.90 -10.19 -3.20
CA ASP A 121 7.76 -11.11 -3.25
C ASP A 121 7.41 -11.38 -4.73
N PRO A 122 7.84 -12.53 -5.30
CA PRO A 122 7.63 -12.82 -6.72
C PRO A 122 6.15 -13.01 -7.07
N ASP A 123 5.31 -13.41 -6.12
CA ASP A 123 3.88 -13.57 -6.35
C ASP A 123 3.22 -12.20 -6.47
N LEU A 124 3.60 -11.28 -5.59
CA LEU A 124 3.13 -9.90 -5.63
C LEU A 124 3.60 -9.15 -6.89
N GLU A 125 4.84 -9.39 -7.33
CA GLU A 125 5.35 -8.84 -8.60
C GLU A 125 4.55 -9.35 -9.80
N ARG A 126 4.21 -10.64 -9.85
CA ARG A 126 3.35 -11.19 -10.90
C ARG A 126 1.98 -10.52 -10.89
N THR A 127 1.33 -10.41 -9.74
CA THR A 127 0.02 -9.76 -9.62
C THR A 127 0.05 -8.31 -10.12
N VAL A 128 1.06 -7.52 -9.74
CA VAL A 128 1.19 -6.12 -10.23
C VAL A 128 1.40 -6.08 -11.74
N ASN A 129 2.23 -6.95 -12.29
CA ASN A 129 2.48 -7.00 -13.74
C ASN A 129 1.21 -7.41 -14.51
N GLU A 130 0.46 -8.38 -14.01
CA GLU A 130 -0.81 -8.83 -14.59
C GLU A 130 -1.84 -7.70 -14.59
N LEU A 131 -2.11 -7.09 -13.43
CA LEU A 131 -3.03 -5.95 -13.34
C LEU A 131 -2.58 -4.77 -14.21
N SER A 132 -1.27 -4.49 -14.27
CA SER A 132 -0.74 -3.39 -15.11
C SER A 132 -1.07 -3.62 -16.58
N ARG A 133 -0.98 -4.86 -17.07
CA ARG A 133 -1.31 -5.22 -18.47
C ARG A 133 -2.81 -5.22 -18.75
N GLU A 134 -3.63 -5.46 -17.73
CA GLU A 134 -5.08 -5.38 -17.85
C GLU A 134 -5.57 -3.93 -17.94
N ILE A 135 -4.97 -3.03 -17.15
CA ILE A 135 -5.29 -1.59 -17.15
C ILE A 135 -4.72 -0.88 -18.37
N GLU A 136 -3.48 -1.21 -18.75
CA GLU A 136 -2.89 -0.79 -20.02
C GLU A 136 -2.97 -1.97 -20.98
N PRO A 137 -4.13 -2.20 -21.65
CA PRO A 137 -4.15 -3.14 -22.76
C PRO A 137 -3.06 -2.67 -23.71
N GLN A 138 -2.06 -3.54 -23.94
CA GLN A 138 -0.86 -3.20 -24.69
C GLN A 138 -1.27 -2.35 -25.89
N LYS A 139 -0.86 -1.07 -25.88
CA LYS A 139 -0.91 -0.25 -27.08
C LYS A 139 -0.24 -1.10 -28.14
N PRO A 140 -0.97 -1.54 -29.19
CA PRO A 140 -0.45 -2.54 -30.11
C PRO A 140 0.92 -2.05 -30.53
N ALA A 141 1.93 -2.93 -30.40
CA ALA A 141 3.27 -2.64 -30.90
C ALA A 141 3.07 -2.05 -32.29
N ALA A 142 3.54 -0.81 -32.48
CA ALA A 142 3.27 -0.04 -33.70
C ALA A 142 3.46 -0.99 -34.89
N PRO A 143 2.50 -1.07 -35.83
CA PRO A 143 2.52 -2.10 -36.86
C PRO A 143 3.89 -2.13 -37.51
N THR A 144 4.64 -3.20 -37.26
CA THR A 144 5.97 -3.45 -37.83
C THR A 144 5.92 -3.67 -39.34
N ASP A 145 4.72 -3.69 -39.90
CA ASP A 145 4.44 -3.80 -41.33
C ASP A 145 4.57 -2.46 -42.08
N GLY A 146 4.87 -1.37 -41.38
CA GLY A 146 5.28 -0.11 -42.00
C GLY A 146 6.80 -0.06 -42.21
N LEU A 147 7.24 0.34 -43.40
CA LEU A 147 8.65 0.68 -43.64
C LEU A 147 9.10 1.68 -42.56
N SER A 148 10.19 1.37 -41.85
CA SER A 148 10.79 2.31 -40.91
C SER A 148 11.15 3.60 -41.65
N PHE A 149 11.24 4.73 -40.95
CA PHE A 149 11.61 6.01 -41.56
C PHE A 149 12.89 5.90 -42.41
N ALA A 150 13.87 5.12 -41.95
CA ALA A 150 15.10 4.85 -42.69
C ALA A 150 14.85 4.01 -43.97
N GLN A 151 13.97 3.01 -43.91
CA GLN A 151 13.61 2.19 -45.07
C GLN A 151 12.78 3.00 -46.09
N MET A 152 11.86 3.84 -45.63
CA MET A 152 11.09 4.75 -46.47
C MET A 152 12.01 5.76 -47.18
N GLN A 153 12.98 6.32 -46.46
CA GLN A 153 13.96 7.25 -47.02
C GLN A 153 14.82 6.54 -48.07
N GLN A 154 15.27 5.32 -47.80
CA GLN A 154 16.07 4.56 -48.74
C GLN A 154 15.30 4.17 -50.02
N GLU A 155 14.01 3.88 -49.91
CA GLU A 155 13.17 3.58 -51.07
C GLU A 155 12.87 4.83 -51.91
N LEU A 156 12.71 5.99 -51.27
CA LEU A 156 12.61 7.28 -51.96
C LEU A 156 13.89 7.60 -52.75
N LEU A 157 15.07 7.33 -52.17
CA LEU A 157 16.35 7.57 -52.83
C LEU A 157 16.58 6.63 -54.02
N LYS A 158 16.06 5.40 -53.99
CA LYS A 158 16.16 4.46 -55.12
C LYS A 158 15.34 4.90 -56.34
N HIS A 159 14.22 5.60 -56.11
CA HIS A 159 13.36 6.12 -57.17
C HIS A 159 13.62 7.61 -57.49
N ALA A 160 14.58 8.24 -56.81
CA ALA A 160 14.97 9.60 -57.10
C ALA A 160 15.59 9.66 -58.52
N PRO A 161 15.14 10.57 -59.39
CA PRO A 161 15.79 10.77 -60.69
C PRO A 161 17.27 11.15 -60.46
N PRO A 162 18.19 10.70 -61.34
CA PRO A 162 19.61 11.01 -61.17
C PRO A 162 19.80 12.53 -61.07
N PRO A 163 20.68 13.02 -60.18
CA PRO A 163 20.95 14.45 -60.10
C PRO A 163 21.42 14.90 -61.49
N VAL A 164 20.70 15.84 -62.07
CA VAL A 164 21.15 16.51 -63.30
C VAL A 164 22.54 17.06 -63.03
N PRO A 165 23.52 16.85 -63.94
CA PRO A 165 24.87 17.33 -63.72
C PRO A 165 24.83 18.86 -63.63
N GLU A 166 25.04 19.39 -62.43
CA GLU A 166 25.32 20.80 -62.25
C GLU A 166 26.59 21.12 -63.03
N SER A 167 26.41 21.93 -64.07
CA SER A 167 27.50 22.57 -64.77
C SER A 167 28.16 23.56 -63.80
N SER A 168 29.40 23.27 -63.41
CA SER A 168 30.31 24.23 -62.76
C SER A 168 31.53 24.41 -63.66
N PRO A 169 32.27 25.55 -63.63
CA PRO A 169 32.32 26.51 -62.51
C PRO A 169 32.25 28.01 -62.93
N ALA A 170 31.89 28.89 -62.01
CA ALA A 170 32.25 30.30 -62.06
C ALA A 170 33.03 30.69 -60.80
N ALA A 171 34.10 31.46 -61.03
CA ALA A 171 35.22 31.76 -60.13
C ALA A 171 34.85 32.59 -58.88
N PRO A 172 35.78 32.76 -57.91
CA PRO A 172 35.46 33.15 -56.54
C PRO A 172 35.26 34.67 -56.40
N ALA A 173 34.19 35.07 -55.72
CA ALA A 173 34.03 36.41 -55.17
C ALA A 173 34.65 36.47 -53.77
N GLN A 174 35.32 37.58 -53.49
CA GLN A 174 36.14 37.82 -52.32
C GLN A 174 35.35 37.99 -51.02
N ALA A 175 35.99 37.53 -49.94
CA ALA A 175 36.03 38.05 -48.57
C ALA A 175 34.79 38.74 -47.97
N SER A 176 34.24 38.13 -46.93
CA SER A 176 33.71 38.83 -45.75
C SER A 176 33.92 37.94 -44.51
N ASP A 177 34.32 38.58 -43.41
CA ASP A 177 34.89 38.05 -42.17
C ASP A 177 34.23 36.78 -41.56
N PRO A 178 35.01 35.95 -40.84
CA PRO A 178 34.46 34.93 -39.96
C PRO A 178 33.95 35.53 -38.64
N PRO A 179 32.79 35.10 -38.11
CA PRO A 179 32.42 35.37 -36.71
C PRO A 179 33.29 34.53 -35.74
N PRO A 180 33.41 34.96 -34.47
CA PRO A 180 34.45 34.45 -33.57
C PRO A 180 34.20 33.00 -33.12
N VAL A 181 35.33 32.29 -32.99
CA VAL A 181 35.48 30.95 -32.41
C VAL A 181 35.10 30.98 -30.93
N VAL A 182 34.09 30.22 -30.53
CA VAL A 182 33.87 29.85 -29.13
C VAL A 182 34.89 28.78 -28.73
N PRO A 183 35.62 28.93 -27.61
CA PRO A 183 36.57 27.90 -27.19
C PRO A 183 35.83 26.71 -26.60
N ARG A 184 36.16 25.52 -27.12
CA ARG A 184 35.81 24.22 -26.56
C ARG A 184 36.56 24.05 -25.23
N VAL A 185 35.83 24.08 -24.12
CA VAL A 185 36.39 23.68 -22.81
C VAL A 185 36.66 22.19 -22.86
N ALA A 186 37.95 21.86 -22.85
CA ALA A 186 38.46 20.51 -22.67
C ALA A 186 38.31 20.09 -21.20
N ALA A 187 37.77 18.90 -20.99
CA ALA A 187 38.05 18.12 -19.78
C ALA A 187 39.54 17.77 -19.72
N PRO A 188 40.15 17.76 -18.53
CA PRO A 188 40.99 16.62 -18.14
C PRO A 188 40.88 16.33 -16.62
N PRO A 189 41.70 15.44 -16.02
CA PRO A 189 41.38 14.03 -15.82
C PRO A 189 41.32 13.62 -14.34
N ALA A 190 41.05 12.34 -14.11
CA ALA A 190 40.90 11.70 -12.81
C ALA A 190 42.19 11.53 -12.00
N THR A 191 41.96 11.37 -10.69
CA THR A 191 42.76 10.66 -9.66
C THR A 191 43.94 11.40 -9.03
N THR A 192 43.94 11.56 -7.70
CA THR A 192 44.98 11.08 -6.76
C THR A 192 44.49 11.31 -5.31
N GLU A 193 44.26 10.20 -4.60
CA GLU A 193 44.67 9.91 -3.21
C GLU A 193 45.11 11.07 -2.30
N ILE A 194 44.40 11.27 -1.17
CA ILE A 194 44.99 11.69 0.12
C ILE A 194 44.14 11.13 1.30
N GLU A 195 44.73 10.20 2.06
CA GLU A 195 44.55 9.99 3.51
C GLU A 195 45.92 10.33 4.17
N PRO A 196 46.07 10.38 5.51
CA PRO A 196 45.12 10.63 6.60
C PRO A 196 45.61 11.79 7.49
N GLU A 197 44.95 12.07 8.63
CA GLU A 197 45.53 12.30 9.97
C GLU A 197 44.51 12.99 10.90
N SER A 198 44.38 12.39 12.09
CA SER A 198 43.57 12.79 13.26
C SER A 198 44.02 14.10 13.93
N PRO A 199 43.23 14.66 14.88
CA PRO A 199 43.58 14.39 16.29
C PRO A 199 42.39 14.26 17.27
N THR A 200 42.52 13.25 18.14
CA THR A 200 42.58 13.28 19.61
C THR A 200 41.52 14.04 20.46
N GLU A 201 40.83 13.22 21.27
CA GLU A 201 40.34 13.36 22.67
C GLU A 201 39.48 14.55 23.15
N ALA A 202 38.27 14.19 23.62
CA ALA A 202 37.85 14.28 25.03
C ALA A 202 36.57 13.42 25.19
N ALA A 203 36.62 12.22 25.77
CA ALA A 203 36.65 11.89 27.19
C ALA A 203 35.27 11.95 27.91
N VAL A 204 34.73 10.74 28.19
CA VAL A 204 34.02 10.31 29.43
C VAL A 204 32.61 10.90 29.63
N ASP A 205 31.53 10.11 29.70
CA ASP A 205 31.25 9.25 30.86
C ASP A 205 30.22 8.13 30.59
N GLN A 206 30.29 7.14 31.47
CA GLN A 206 29.76 5.79 31.46
C GLN A 206 28.26 5.70 31.81
N ALA A 207 27.63 4.58 31.41
CA ALA A 207 26.98 3.60 32.30
C ALA A 207 25.71 2.97 31.67
N ALA A 208 25.86 1.74 31.19
CA ALA A 208 24.95 0.64 31.54
C ALA A 208 25.52 -0.03 32.82
N PRO A 209 24.84 -0.91 33.59
CA PRO A 209 23.72 -1.77 33.17
C PRO A 209 22.69 -2.09 34.28
N ALA A 210 21.85 -3.11 34.02
CA ALA A 210 21.10 -3.95 34.98
C ALA A 210 19.88 -3.28 35.64
N ALA A 211 18.84 -3.96 36.09
CA ALA A 211 18.31 -5.32 35.97
C ALA A 211 16.87 -5.24 36.53
N SER A 212 16.10 -6.29 36.33
CA SER A 212 15.01 -6.81 37.17
C SER A 212 14.50 -5.94 38.33
N SER A 213 13.17 -5.80 38.44
CA SER A 213 12.37 -6.40 39.53
C SER A 213 10.92 -5.93 39.49
N GLU A 214 10.01 -6.90 39.55
CA GLU A 214 8.67 -6.74 40.14
C GLU A 214 8.75 -6.17 41.57
N PRO A 215 7.63 -5.70 42.13
CA PRO A 215 7.06 -6.56 43.18
C PRO A 215 5.53 -6.63 43.22
N GLU A 216 5.06 -7.80 43.65
CA GLU A 216 3.78 -8.03 44.35
C GLU A 216 3.66 -7.18 45.64
N ALA A 217 2.42 -6.72 45.93
CA ALA A 217 1.75 -6.77 47.24
C ALA A 217 0.37 -6.10 47.09
N THR A 218 -0.75 -6.83 47.07
CA THR A 218 -1.62 -7.15 48.22
C THR A 218 -2.03 -5.95 49.09
N GLN A 219 -3.28 -5.47 48.97
CA GLN A 219 -4.31 -5.56 50.04
C GLN A 219 -5.62 -4.80 49.71
N ALA A 220 -6.72 -5.54 49.88
CA ALA A 220 -7.96 -5.22 50.58
C ALA A 220 -8.60 -3.82 50.50
N GLY A 221 -9.90 -3.82 50.16
CA GLY A 221 -10.89 -3.06 50.93
C GLY A 221 -11.88 -2.20 50.13
N ALA A 222 -13.15 -2.38 50.49
CA ALA A 222 -14.28 -1.44 50.33
C ALA A 222 -15.00 -1.38 48.98
N ALA A 223 -16.24 -1.89 48.99
CA ALA A 223 -17.33 -1.36 48.17
C ALA A 223 -17.61 0.10 48.55
N PRO A 224 -18.11 0.91 47.59
CA PRO A 224 -19.38 1.56 47.88
C PRO A 224 -20.37 1.58 46.70
N GLU A 225 -21.61 1.82 47.09
CA GLU A 225 -22.82 2.10 46.32
C GLU A 225 -22.71 3.17 45.21
N VAL A 226 -23.48 2.90 44.15
CA VAL A 226 -24.32 3.81 43.33
C VAL A 226 -23.68 5.08 42.77
N GLN A 227 -23.57 5.14 41.43
CA GLN A 227 -23.96 6.32 40.65
C GLN A 227 -24.13 5.96 39.16
N SER A 228 -25.32 6.25 38.64
CA SER A 228 -25.65 6.18 37.21
C SER A 228 -24.72 7.11 36.43
N VAL A 229 -23.82 6.54 35.64
CA VAL A 229 -23.00 7.29 34.69
C VAL A 229 -23.83 7.48 33.42
N GLU A 230 -24.46 8.64 33.29
CA GLU A 230 -24.93 9.13 32.01
C GLU A 230 -23.73 9.22 31.05
N ASN A 231 -23.82 8.49 29.94
CA ASN A 231 -22.77 8.41 28.92
C ASN A 231 -22.67 9.76 28.18
N PRO A 232 -21.60 10.57 28.36
CA PRO A 232 -21.43 11.87 27.68
C PRO A 232 -21.20 11.74 26.17
N THR A 233 -21.07 10.51 25.67
CA THR A 233 -20.99 10.17 24.25
C THR A 233 -22.35 10.25 23.55
N HIS A 234 -23.47 10.04 24.26
CA HIS A 234 -24.80 10.07 23.65
C HIS A 234 -25.29 11.51 23.42
N GLU A 235 -25.05 12.42 24.37
CA GLU A 235 -25.36 13.85 24.19
C GLU A 235 -24.51 14.49 23.08
N ARG A 236 -23.23 14.14 22.96
CA ARG A 236 -22.38 14.65 21.88
C ARG A 236 -22.85 14.18 20.50
N ALA A 237 -23.35 12.94 20.39
CA ALA A 237 -23.92 12.43 19.16
C ALA A 237 -25.21 13.19 18.79
N LEU A 238 -26.10 13.44 19.74
CA LEU A 238 -27.34 14.18 19.50
C LEU A 238 -27.09 15.65 19.07
N HIS A 239 -26.12 16.33 19.69
CA HIS A 239 -25.73 17.68 19.28
C HIS A 239 -25.16 17.74 17.87
N SER A 240 -24.44 16.69 17.43
CA SER A 240 -23.89 16.63 16.07
C SER A 240 -24.95 16.43 14.99
N VAL A 241 -26.03 15.69 15.30
CA VAL A 241 -27.14 15.46 14.36
C VAL A 241 -27.99 16.74 14.21
N ALA A 242 -28.31 17.42 15.31
CA ALA A 242 -29.08 18.67 15.26
C ALA A 242 -28.34 19.79 14.49
N ALA A 243 -27.00 19.84 14.60
CA ALA A 243 -26.18 20.79 13.85
C ALA A 243 -26.17 20.51 12.34
N LEU A 244 -26.21 19.23 11.93
CA LEU A 244 -26.28 18.84 10.52
C LEU A 244 -27.65 19.14 9.91
N GLU A 245 -28.73 18.92 10.66
CA GLU A 245 -30.09 19.27 10.20
C GLU A 245 -30.24 20.79 10.02
N GLN A 246 -29.75 21.60 10.96
CA GLN A 246 -29.75 23.07 10.80
C GLN A 246 -28.94 23.55 9.60
N TRP A 247 -27.81 22.91 9.30
CA TRP A 247 -26.99 23.27 8.14
C TRP A 247 -27.69 22.91 6.82
N LEU A 248 -28.38 21.77 6.76
CA LEU A 248 -29.14 21.35 5.59
C LEU A 248 -30.35 22.24 5.31
N ASP A 249 -31.05 22.70 6.36
CA ASP A 249 -32.15 23.65 6.22
C ASP A 249 -31.66 25.03 5.76
N ALA A 250 -30.52 25.51 6.27
CA ALA A 250 -29.93 26.77 5.83
C ALA A 250 -29.56 26.76 4.34
N ILE A 251 -29.08 25.63 3.82
CA ILE A 251 -28.81 25.45 2.38
C ILE A 251 -30.09 25.47 1.56
N HIS A 252 -31.17 24.84 2.05
CA HIS A 252 -32.45 24.86 1.34
C HIS A 252 -33.03 26.28 1.27
N VAL A 253 -33.00 27.03 2.37
CA VAL A 253 -33.49 28.42 2.42
C VAL A 253 -32.68 29.31 1.48
N ALA A 254 -31.35 29.23 1.51
CA ALA A 254 -30.47 30.01 0.63
C ALA A 254 -30.71 29.72 -0.87
N ARG A 255 -31.15 28.50 -1.22
CA ARG A 255 -31.44 28.10 -2.60
C ARG A 255 -32.82 28.53 -3.08
N THR A 256 -33.72 28.88 -2.16
CA THR A 256 -35.08 29.36 -2.47
C THR A 256 -35.18 30.88 -2.59
N ASP A 257 -34.24 31.64 -2.00
CA ASP A 257 -34.17 33.10 -2.12
C ASP A 257 -33.52 33.60 -3.43
N GLU A 258 -32.92 32.71 -4.24
CA GLU A 258 -32.37 33.02 -5.56
C GLU A 258 -33.31 32.65 -6.73
N ARG A 259 -34.62 32.90 -6.60
CA ARG A 259 -35.52 32.98 -7.75
C ARG A 259 -36.23 34.34 -7.78
N PRO A 260 -36.05 35.13 -8.85
CA PRO A 260 -36.67 36.44 -9.01
C PRO A 260 -38.20 36.36 -9.16
#